data_AF-A0AAV7NI01-F1
#
_entry.id   AF-A0AAV7NI01-F1
#
_cell.length_a   1.000
_cell.length_b   1.000
_cell.length_c   1.000
_cell.angle_alpha   90.00
_cell.angle_beta   90.00
_cell.angle_gamma   90.00
#
_symmetry.space_group_name_H-M   'P 1'
#
loop_
_entity.id
_entity.type
_entity.pdbx_description
1 polymer ?
#
loop_
_entity_poly.entity_id
_entity_poly.type
_entity_poly.pdbx_seq_one_letter_code
_entity_poly.pdbx_strand_id
1 'polypeptide(L)'
;MRLNSSNPMLAKSAFLALERALKKETSKWSEAASLKKYLEHDLIPRGLRILIFPPTDTTSQEQLQQWEANLQMASTNMMRQLIEIAAQEAYEKFREEDDQLSKRIDEANWGDISVKNYEILNTIIDQYEEDIIQRKNRKFRRHLTDYQLGRVYTFGKQYDNIRDSNPATELT
;
A
#
# COMPACT_ATOMS: atom_id res chain seq x y z
N MET A 1 19.76 49.62 -0.61
CA MET A 1 19.47 48.20 -0.36
C MET A 1 17.97 48.09 -0.14
N ARG A 2 17.19 47.78 -1.19
CA ARG A 2 15.71 47.76 -1.10
C ARG A 2 15.28 46.45 -0.45
N LEU A 3 14.39 46.58 0.52
CA LEU A 3 13.77 45.50 1.30
C LEU A 3 13.18 44.44 0.36
N ASN A 4 13.55 43.19 0.62
CA ASN A 4 12.97 42.01 -0.01
C ASN A 4 11.45 42.06 0.13
N SER A 5 10.76 42.20 -1.00
CA SER A 5 9.34 41.91 -1.08
C SER A 5 9.17 40.40 -0.94
N SER A 6 8.88 39.92 0.28
CA SER A 6 8.38 38.57 0.49
C SER A 6 7.19 38.35 -0.45
N ASN A 7 7.30 37.42 -1.40
CA ASN A 7 6.24 37.15 -2.37
C ASN A 7 5.27 36.12 -1.76
N PRO A 8 4.08 36.54 -1.25
CA PRO A 8 3.16 35.66 -0.55
C PRO A 8 2.62 34.53 -1.42
N MET A 9 2.60 34.69 -2.76
CA MET A 9 2.19 33.61 -3.67
C MET A 9 3.21 32.48 -3.74
N LEU A 10 4.51 32.77 -3.69
CA LEU A 10 5.57 31.76 -3.71
C LEU A 10 5.61 30.95 -2.41
N ALA A 11 5.35 31.59 -1.28
CA ALA A 11 5.29 30.91 0.01
C ALA A 11 4.05 30.01 0.12
N LYS A 12 2.88 30.48 -0.34
CA LYS A 12 1.66 29.67 -0.39
C LYS A 12 1.81 28.44 -1.29
N SER A 13 2.46 28.58 -2.45
CA SER A 13 2.69 27.43 -3.34
C SER A 13 3.68 26.44 -2.74
N ALA A 14 4.73 26.91 -2.05
CA ALA A 14 5.67 26.06 -1.33
C ALA A 14 4.98 25.29 -0.19
N PHE A 15 4.10 25.94 0.57
CA PHE A 15 3.31 25.30 1.62
C PHE A 15 2.41 24.17 1.08
N LEU A 16 1.68 24.43 -0.01
CA LEU A 16 0.86 23.40 -0.66
C LEU A 16 1.70 22.27 -1.26
N ALA A 17 2.92 22.55 -1.70
CA ALA A 17 3.84 21.53 -2.14
C ALA A 17 4.32 20.66 -0.97
N LEU A 18 4.65 21.27 0.17
CA LEU A 18 5.06 20.58 1.39
C LEU A 18 3.94 19.67 1.91
N GLU A 19 2.70 20.15 1.96
CA GLU A 19 1.54 19.31 2.33
C GLU A 19 1.40 18.08 1.43
N ARG A 20 1.61 18.24 0.12
CA ARG A 20 1.54 17.12 -0.82
C ARG A 20 2.70 16.15 -0.64
N ALA A 21 3.90 16.64 -0.36
CA ALA A 21 5.09 15.82 -0.14
C ALA A 21 4.94 14.99 1.14
N LEU A 22 4.59 15.61 2.27
CA LEU A 22 4.28 14.92 3.53
C LEU A 22 3.15 13.89 3.40
N LYS A 23 2.08 14.19 2.64
CA LYS A 23 1.01 13.19 2.37
C LYS A 23 1.52 12.00 1.57
N LYS A 24 2.43 12.20 0.61
CA LYS A 24 3.04 11.10 -0.13
C LYS A 24 3.95 10.28 0.78
N GLU A 25 4.78 10.92 1.60
CA GLU A 25 5.64 10.26 2.57
C GLU A 25 4.82 9.38 3.53
N THR A 26 3.82 9.98 4.18
CA THR A 26 2.89 9.30 5.10
C THR A 26 2.21 8.10 4.44
N SER A 27 1.79 8.25 3.17
CA SER A 27 1.19 7.16 2.40
C SER A 27 2.14 5.97 2.20
N LYS A 28 3.42 6.26 1.92
CA LYS A 28 4.46 5.25 1.68
C LYS A 28 4.86 4.54 2.97
N TRP A 29 5.04 5.26 4.06
CA TRP A 29 5.23 4.67 5.39
C TRP A 29 4.05 3.77 5.77
N SER A 30 2.83 4.25 5.57
CA SER A 30 1.61 3.48 5.82
C SER A 30 1.49 2.24 4.91
N GLU A 31 2.05 2.26 3.70
CA GLU A 31 2.13 1.10 2.80
C GLU A 31 3.07 0.04 3.34
N ALA A 32 4.30 0.42 3.64
CA ALA A 32 5.29 -0.47 4.24
C ALA A 32 4.77 -1.07 5.57
N ALA A 33 4.26 -0.25 6.48
CA ALA A 33 3.73 -0.70 7.77
C ALA A 33 2.56 -1.68 7.62
N SER A 34 1.66 -1.42 6.67
CA SER A 34 0.54 -2.33 6.43
C SER A 34 0.98 -3.67 5.87
N LEU A 35 1.89 -3.68 4.89
CA LEU A 35 2.43 -4.92 4.34
C LEU A 35 3.21 -5.73 5.39
N LYS A 36 3.97 -5.07 6.27
CA LYS A 36 4.62 -5.73 7.43
C LYS A 36 3.59 -6.44 8.31
N LYS A 37 2.48 -5.77 8.63
CA LYS A 37 1.37 -6.38 9.38
C LYS A 37 0.77 -7.60 8.66
N TYR A 38 0.68 -7.60 7.32
CA TYR A 38 0.24 -8.80 6.59
C TYR A 38 1.22 -9.96 6.78
N LEU A 39 2.53 -9.70 6.68
CA LEU A 39 3.58 -10.70 6.88
C LEU A 39 3.58 -11.27 8.30
N GLU A 40 3.40 -10.44 9.33
CA GLU A 40 3.34 -10.86 10.74
C GLU A 40 2.20 -11.86 11.03
N HIS A 41 1.18 -11.89 10.19
CA HIS A 41 0.03 -12.76 10.32
C HIS A 41 -0.04 -13.85 9.22
N ASP A 42 1.01 -14.01 8.42
CA ASP A 42 1.07 -14.94 7.28
C ASP A 42 -0.09 -14.76 6.26
N LEU A 43 -0.55 -13.51 6.10
CA LEU A 43 -1.66 -13.16 5.22
C LEU A 43 -1.16 -12.53 3.92
N ILE A 44 -1.85 -12.79 2.81
CA ILE A 44 -1.61 -12.12 1.53
C ILE A 44 -2.83 -11.25 1.17
N PRO A 45 -2.65 -9.93 0.93
CA PRO A 45 -3.70 -9.07 0.44
C PRO A 45 -4.27 -9.57 -0.89
N ARG A 46 -5.59 -9.48 -1.08
CA ARG A 46 -6.27 -9.97 -2.31
C ARG A 46 -5.58 -9.56 -3.61
N GLY A 47 -5.13 -8.31 -3.72
CA GLY A 47 -4.48 -7.77 -4.93
C GLY A 47 -3.05 -8.29 -5.18
N LEU A 48 -2.44 -8.97 -4.22
CA LEU A 48 -1.11 -9.58 -4.34
C LEU A 48 -1.16 -11.11 -4.35
N ARG A 49 -2.35 -11.71 -4.32
CA ARG A 49 -2.50 -13.17 -4.43
C ARG A 49 -2.29 -13.56 -5.88
N ILE A 50 -1.33 -14.45 -6.13
CA ILE A 50 -1.12 -15.04 -7.45
C ILE A 50 -2.20 -16.12 -7.67
N LEU A 51 -3.07 -15.94 -8.67
CA LEU A 51 -4.15 -16.88 -8.99
C LEU A 51 -3.79 -17.69 -10.26
N ILE A 52 -2.87 -18.64 -10.10
CA ILE A 52 -2.48 -19.57 -11.15
C ILE A 52 -2.84 -20.98 -10.68
N PHE A 53 -3.42 -21.78 -11.56
CA PHE A 53 -3.88 -23.13 -11.26
C PHE A 53 -3.06 -24.17 -12.04
N PRO A 54 -2.79 -25.34 -11.45
CA PRO A 54 -2.11 -26.41 -12.16
C PRO A 54 -3.00 -26.90 -13.32
N PRO A 55 -2.44 -27.11 -14.53
CA PRO A 55 -3.20 -27.45 -15.73
C PRO A 55 -3.57 -28.95 -15.79
N THR A 56 -3.93 -29.55 -14.65
CA THR A 56 -4.18 -30.99 -14.54
C THR A 56 -5.49 -31.27 -13.82
N ASP A 57 -6.34 -32.10 -14.46
CA ASP A 57 -7.65 -32.52 -13.94
C ASP A 57 -7.55 -33.58 -12.83
N THR A 58 -6.36 -34.17 -12.68
CA THR A 58 -6.02 -35.23 -11.70
C THR A 58 -4.93 -34.76 -10.73
N THR A 59 -5.11 -33.57 -10.16
CA THR A 59 -4.21 -33.07 -9.12
C THR A 59 -4.65 -33.61 -7.77
N SER A 60 -3.78 -34.34 -7.06
CA SER A 60 -4.06 -34.77 -5.70
C SER A 60 -4.20 -33.57 -4.75
N GLN A 61 -4.90 -33.75 -3.64
CA GLN A 61 -5.02 -32.70 -2.62
C GLN A 61 -3.65 -32.24 -2.09
N GLU A 62 -2.69 -33.17 -1.97
CA GLU A 62 -1.32 -32.87 -1.56
C GLU A 62 -0.59 -31.98 -2.58
N GLN A 63 -0.73 -32.28 -3.87
CA GLN A 63 -0.13 -31.47 -4.93
C GLN A 63 -0.73 -30.07 -4.98
N LEU A 64 -2.04 -29.93 -4.75
CA LEU A 64 -2.69 -28.61 -4.65
C LEU A 64 -2.17 -27.80 -3.46
N GLN A 65 -1.95 -28.44 -2.31
CA GLN A 65 -1.36 -27.78 -1.14
C GLN A 65 0.08 -27.32 -1.39
N GLN A 66 0.89 -28.15 -2.05
CA GLN A 66 2.25 -27.77 -2.44
C GLN A 66 2.24 -26.62 -3.44
N TRP A 67 1.29 -26.62 -4.38
CA TRP A 67 1.10 -25.54 -5.33
C TRP A 67 0.73 -24.22 -4.63
N GLU A 68 -0.25 -24.27 -3.71
CA GLU A 68 -0.65 -23.12 -2.90
C GLU A 68 0.52 -22.56 -2.08
N ALA A 69 1.31 -23.43 -1.44
CA ALA A 69 2.49 -23.03 -0.68
C ALA A 69 3.52 -22.29 -1.57
N ASN A 70 3.74 -22.74 -2.80
CA ASN A 70 4.64 -22.05 -3.74
C ASN A 70 4.12 -20.66 -4.12
N LEU A 71 2.82 -20.53 -4.40
CA LEU A 71 2.18 -19.24 -4.70
C LEU A 71 2.23 -18.29 -3.50
N GLN A 72 2.01 -18.82 -2.30
CA GLN A 72 2.09 -18.05 -1.06
C GLN A 72 3.51 -17.55 -0.81
N MET A 73 4.52 -18.41 -0.99
CA MET A 73 5.93 -18.03 -0.87
C MET A 73 6.32 -16.94 -1.87
N ALA A 74 5.92 -17.07 -3.14
CA ALA A 74 6.17 -16.06 -4.16
C ALA A 74 5.52 -14.71 -3.82
N SER A 75 4.24 -14.72 -3.44
CA SER A 75 3.51 -13.51 -3.04
C SER A 75 4.12 -12.84 -1.81
N THR A 76 4.60 -13.65 -0.85
CA THR A 76 5.29 -13.18 0.35
C THR A 76 6.61 -12.50 0.01
N ASN A 77 7.39 -13.07 -0.92
CA ASN A 77 8.63 -12.45 -1.38
C ASN A 77 8.37 -11.12 -2.10
N MET A 78 7.32 -11.05 -2.93
CA MET A 78 6.90 -9.78 -3.56
C MET A 78 6.51 -8.74 -2.51
N MET A 79 5.80 -9.12 -1.45
CA MET A 79 5.46 -8.20 -0.35
C MET A 79 6.72 -7.65 0.35
N ARG A 80 7.73 -8.49 0.60
CA ARG A 80 9.00 -8.03 1.19
C ARG A 80 9.70 -6.99 0.31
N GLN A 81 9.79 -7.25 -0.99
CA GLN A 81 10.35 -6.28 -1.94
C GLN A 81 9.56 -4.97 -1.98
N LEU A 82 8.22 -5.04 -1.95
CA LEU A 82 7.38 -3.84 -1.92
C LEU A 82 7.57 -3.02 -0.63
N ILE A 83 7.79 -3.68 0.51
CA ILE A 83 8.10 -3.00 1.78
C ILE A 83 9.42 -2.23 1.66
N GLU A 84 10.46 -2.87 1.11
CA GLU A 84 11.78 -2.25 0.92
C GLU A 84 11.67 -1.03 -0.02
N ILE A 85 11.01 -1.19 -1.17
CA ILE A 85 10.78 -0.10 -2.13
C ILE A 85 10.02 1.05 -1.46
N ALA A 86 8.92 0.76 -0.75
CA ALA A 86 8.12 1.80 -0.11
C ALA A 86 8.89 2.54 1.00
N ALA A 87 9.68 1.83 1.80
CA ALA A 87 10.51 2.43 2.84
C ALA A 87 11.62 3.30 2.25
N GLN A 88 12.26 2.84 1.17
CA GLN A 88 13.29 3.59 0.45
C GLN A 88 12.72 4.88 -0.16
N GLU A 89 11.58 4.78 -0.85
CA GLU A 89 10.91 5.96 -1.44
C GLU A 89 10.50 6.97 -0.36
N ALA A 90 10.01 6.51 0.79
CA ALA A 90 9.68 7.39 1.91
C ALA A 90 10.92 8.12 2.44
N TYR A 91 12.00 7.37 2.70
CA TYR A 91 13.19 7.90 3.34
C TYR A 91 14.04 8.79 2.44
N GLU A 92 14.27 8.40 1.19
CA GLU A 92 15.21 9.13 0.32
C GLU A 92 14.54 10.24 -0.47
N LYS A 93 13.36 9.96 -1.03
CA LYS A 93 12.76 10.89 -2.00
C LYS A 93 11.93 11.96 -1.34
N PHE A 94 11.04 11.56 -0.43
CA PHE A 94 10.08 12.51 0.14
C PHE A 94 10.67 13.30 1.30
N ARG A 95 11.49 12.67 2.15
CA ARG A 95 12.18 13.38 3.22
C ARG A 95 13.10 14.50 2.70
N GLU A 96 13.83 14.27 1.61
CA GLU A 96 14.66 15.30 1.01
C GLU A 96 13.80 16.44 0.41
N GLU A 97 12.69 16.10 -0.26
CA GLU A 97 11.73 17.08 -0.79
C GLU A 97 11.13 17.93 0.35
N ASP A 98 10.78 17.32 1.48
CA ASP A 98 10.23 17.97 2.66
C ASP A 98 11.25 18.92 3.32
N ASP A 99 12.51 18.48 3.49
CA ASP A 99 13.59 19.30 4.04
C ASP A 99 13.87 20.52 3.15
N GLN A 100 13.87 20.34 1.82
CA GLN A 100 14.07 21.43 0.86
C GLN A 100 12.92 22.44 0.87
N LEU A 101 11.68 21.95 0.91
CA LEU A 101 10.49 22.80 0.92
C LEU A 101 10.35 23.56 2.25
N SER A 102 10.69 22.93 3.37
CA SER A 102 10.67 23.56 4.69
C SER A 102 11.68 24.72 4.76
N LYS A 103 12.92 24.50 4.31
CA LYS A 103 13.93 25.58 4.22
C LYS A 103 13.46 26.76 3.37
N ARG A 104 12.82 26.50 2.23
CA ARG A 104 12.28 27.56 1.35
C ARG A 104 11.17 28.37 2.02
N ILE A 105 10.36 27.75 2.87
CA ILE A 105 9.32 28.44 3.65
C ILE A 105 9.96 29.30 4.74
N ASP A 106 10.96 28.77 5.44
CA ASP A 106 11.71 29.51 6.47
C ASP A 106 12.45 30.72 5.88
N GLU A 107 13.13 30.54 4.74
CA GLU A 107 13.81 31.61 3.99
C GLU A 107 12.85 32.68 3.47
N ALA A 108 11.59 32.34 3.20
CA ALA A 108 10.56 33.30 2.81
C ALA A 108 10.12 34.24 3.97
N ASN A 109 10.64 33.99 5.18
CA ASN A 109 10.52 34.82 6.39
C ASN A 109 9.06 35.14 6.75
N TRP A 110 8.26 34.08 6.94
CA TRP A 110 6.82 34.17 7.24
C TRP A 110 6.48 34.64 8.67
N GLY A 111 7.46 34.90 9.54
CA GLY A 111 7.22 35.38 10.91
C GLY A 111 6.31 34.46 11.73
N ASP A 112 5.57 34.99 12.72
CA ASP A 112 4.63 34.21 13.57
C ASP A 112 3.53 33.45 12.78
N ILE A 113 3.30 33.83 11.52
CA ILE A 113 2.36 33.15 10.63
C ILE A 113 2.92 31.77 10.23
N SER A 114 4.25 31.55 10.20
CA SER A 114 4.82 30.24 9.86
C SER A 114 4.46 29.17 10.90
N VAL A 115 4.63 29.46 12.19
CA VAL A 115 4.39 28.50 13.29
C VAL A 115 2.96 27.98 13.26
N LYS A 116 1.97 28.89 13.19
CA LYS A 116 0.56 28.51 13.10
C LYS A 116 0.24 27.69 11.85
N ASN A 117 0.90 27.95 10.74
CA ASN A 117 0.69 27.18 9.52
C ASN A 117 1.32 25.79 9.59
N TYR A 118 2.47 25.62 10.26
CA TYR A 118 3.04 24.31 10.55
C TYR A 118 2.15 23.49 11.50
N GLU A 119 1.54 24.11 12.52
CA GLU A 119 0.57 23.43 13.38
C GLU A 119 -0.66 22.92 12.61
N ILE A 120 -1.20 23.78 11.72
CA ILE A 120 -2.30 23.40 10.82
C ILE A 120 -1.87 22.26 9.92
N LEU A 121 -0.66 22.33 9.35
CA LEU A 121 -0.12 21.31 8.47
C LEU A 121 0.00 19.96 9.19
N ASN A 122 0.59 19.93 10.37
CA ASN A 122 0.69 18.71 11.18
C ASN A 122 -0.69 18.12 11.45
N THR A 123 -1.67 18.96 11.83
CA THR A 123 -3.05 18.51 12.04
C THR A 123 -3.65 17.87 10.79
N ILE A 124 -3.39 18.44 9.60
CA ILE A 124 -3.85 17.88 8.31
C ILE A 124 -3.18 16.53 8.03
N ILE A 125 -1.89 16.39 8.31
CA ILE A 125 -1.14 15.15 8.10
C ILE A 125 -1.60 14.06 9.08
N ASP A 126 -1.80 14.39 10.36
CA ASP A 126 -2.30 13.46 11.37
C ASP A 126 -3.68 12.91 11.00
N GLN A 127 -4.61 13.78 10.59
CA GLN A 127 -5.93 13.37 10.12
C GLN A 127 -5.84 12.48 8.88
N TYR A 128 -4.95 12.83 7.96
CA TYR A 128 -4.71 12.04 6.76
C TYR A 128 -4.14 10.66 7.07
N GLU A 129 -3.21 10.57 8.02
CA GLU A 129 -2.65 9.31 8.52
C GLU A 129 -3.73 8.45 9.15
N GLU A 130 -4.56 9.03 10.03
CA GLU A 130 -5.66 8.31 10.68
C GLU A 130 -6.63 7.71 9.64
N ASP A 131 -7.03 8.49 8.64
CA ASP A 131 -7.87 8.04 7.54
C ASP A 131 -7.24 6.88 6.74
N ILE A 132 -5.93 6.92 6.53
CA ILE A 132 -5.21 5.81 5.90
C ILE A 132 -5.27 4.57 6.80
N ILE A 133 -4.90 4.71 8.08
CA ILE A 133 -4.87 3.61 9.05
C ILE A 133 -6.24 2.94 9.14
N GLN A 134 -7.32 3.71 9.28
CA GLN A 134 -8.68 3.19 9.35
C GLN A 134 -9.05 2.40 8.09
N ARG A 135 -8.77 2.93 6.89
CA ARG A 135 -9.04 2.23 5.61
C ARG A 135 -8.23 0.95 5.49
N LYS A 136 -6.95 0.95 5.87
CA LYS A 136 -6.08 -0.22 5.78
C LYS A 136 -6.45 -1.29 6.80
N ASN A 137 -6.81 -0.91 8.02
CA ASN A 137 -7.34 -1.84 9.04
C ASN A 137 -8.65 -2.49 8.59
N ARG A 138 -9.56 -1.75 7.95
CA ARG A 138 -10.78 -2.33 7.38
C ARG A 138 -10.46 -3.37 6.29
N LYS A 139 -9.50 -3.09 5.41
CA LYS A 139 -9.04 -4.06 4.39
C LYS A 139 -8.41 -5.30 5.04
N PHE A 140 -7.54 -5.09 6.03
CA PHE A 140 -6.89 -6.17 6.78
C PHE A 140 -7.91 -7.11 7.42
N ARG A 141 -8.92 -6.58 8.12
CA ARG A 141 -9.99 -7.39 8.73
C ARG A 141 -10.74 -8.23 7.69
N ARG A 142 -11.07 -7.64 6.53
CA ARG A 142 -11.73 -8.38 5.44
C ARG A 142 -10.87 -9.53 4.93
N HIS A 143 -9.57 -9.30 4.76
CA HIS A 143 -8.65 -10.35 4.30
C HIS A 143 -8.45 -11.42 5.38
N LEU A 144 -8.35 -11.05 6.65
CA LEU A 144 -8.31 -11.99 7.77
C LEU A 144 -9.54 -12.91 7.77
N THR A 145 -10.73 -12.36 7.54
CA THR A 145 -11.96 -13.14 7.41
C THR A 145 -11.90 -14.11 6.22
N ASP A 146 -11.30 -13.75 5.08
CA ASP A 146 -11.13 -14.69 3.96
C ASP A 146 -10.30 -15.90 4.37
N TYR A 147 -9.20 -15.68 5.09
CA TYR A 147 -8.33 -16.74 5.59
C TYR A 147 -9.04 -17.62 6.61
N GLN A 148 -9.74 -17.02 7.57
CA GLN A 148 -10.54 -17.75 8.57
C GLN A 148 -11.63 -18.63 7.94
N LEU A 149 -12.18 -18.22 6.79
CA LEU A 149 -13.23 -18.95 6.07
C LEU A 149 -12.67 -19.87 4.96
N GLY A 150 -11.35 -19.97 4.80
CA GLY A 150 -10.73 -20.79 3.75
C GLY A 150 -11.01 -20.30 2.32
N ARG A 151 -11.24 -19.00 2.13
CA ARG A 151 -11.62 -18.37 0.85
C ARG A 151 -10.45 -17.72 0.12
N VAL A 152 -9.22 -18.17 0.38
CA VAL A 152 -8.00 -17.56 -0.17
C VAL A 152 -7.75 -18.05 -1.59
N TYR A 153 -7.76 -19.38 -1.77
CA TYR A 153 -7.62 -20.07 -3.05
C TYR A 153 -8.80 -21.04 -3.22
N THR A 154 -9.87 -20.58 -3.85
CA THR A 154 -11.02 -21.45 -4.17
C THR A 154 -10.79 -22.15 -5.49
N PHE A 155 -10.09 -23.28 -5.46
CA PHE A 155 -9.87 -24.14 -6.64
C PHE A 155 -11.20 -24.62 -7.27
N GLY A 156 -12.26 -24.81 -6.46
CA GLY A 156 -13.51 -25.46 -6.89
C GLY A 156 -14.35 -24.73 -7.96
N LYS A 157 -14.34 -23.40 -8.06
CA LYS A 157 -15.24 -22.70 -9.00
C LYS A 157 -14.76 -22.69 -10.46
N GLN A 158 -13.47 -22.93 -10.72
CA GLN A 158 -12.97 -23.03 -12.10
C GLN A 158 -13.01 -24.46 -12.62
N TYR A 159 -12.82 -25.48 -11.77
CA TYR A 159 -12.97 -26.87 -12.20
C TYR A 159 -14.41 -27.25 -12.57
N ASP A 160 -15.42 -26.68 -11.89
CA ASP A 160 -16.83 -26.90 -12.27
C ASP A 160 -17.14 -26.28 -13.64
N ASN A 161 -16.65 -25.07 -13.92
CA ASN A 161 -16.86 -24.42 -15.22
C ASN A 161 -16.05 -25.05 -16.37
N ILE A 162 -14.90 -25.66 -16.09
CA ILE A 162 -14.12 -26.43 -17.08
C ILE A 162 -14.84 -27.74 -17.42
N ARG A 163 -15.41 -28.44 -16.43
CA ARG A 163 -16.24 -29.65 -16.62
C ARG A 163 -17.50 -29.39 -17.45
N ASP A 164 -18.21 -28.29 -17.19
CA ASP A 164 -19.45 -27.97 -17.89
C ASP A 164 -19.26 -27.47 -19.34
N SER A 165 -18.00 -27.23 -19.74
CA SER A 165 -17.65 -26.76 -21.08
C SER A 165 -17.10 -27.84 -22.03
N ASN A 166 -17.00 -29.09 -21.57
CA ASN A 166 -16.46 -30.21 -22.37
C ASN A 166 -17.56 -31.24 -22.71
N PRO A 167 -18.17 -31.21 -23.91
CA PRO A 167 -19.30 -32.08 -24.27
C PRO A 167 -18.88 -33.51 -24.68
N ALA A 168 -17.77 -34.02 -24.16
CA ALA A 168 -17.17 -35.27 -24.63
C ALA A 168 -17.07 -36.33 -23.51
N THR A 169 -18.20 -36.69 -22.90
CA THR A 169 -18.30 -37.92 -22.09
C THR A 169 -19.74 -38.44 -22.02
N GLU A 170 -20.35 -38.67 -23.18
CA GLU A 170 -21.36 -39.73 -23.32
C GLU A 170 -20.96 -40.56 -24.53
N LEU A 171 -20.33 -41.70 -24.28
CA LEU A 171 -20.33 -42.91 -25.10
C LEU A 171 -19.43 -43.95 -24.43
N THR A 172 -20.03 -44.76 -23.56
CA THR A 172 -19.76 -46.20 -23.40
C THR A 172 -20.95 -46.85 -22.73
#